data_AF-A0A3M1ZE86-F1
#
_entry.id   AF-A0A3M1ZE86-F1
#
_cell.length_a   1.000
_cell.length_b   1.000
_cell.length_c   1.000
_cell.angle_alpha   90.00
_cell.angle_beta   90.00
_cell.angle_gamma   90.00
#
_symmetry.space_group_name_H-M   'P 1'
#
loop_
_entity.id
_entity.type
_entity.pdbx_description
1 polymer ?
#
loop_
_entity_poly.entity_id
_entity_poly.type
_entity_poly.pdbx_seq_one_letter_code
_entity_poly.pdbx_strand_id
1 'polypeptide(L)'
;MSARTQQPNEESVIPLSVVFVSVGLILVLTVATIWLLAPKTMPAQLHRIVGPYLPVTGETAVIPTRAAPATPPQAPQTTAQPIILPETVEGEITPIDIPTADQPAPPPQGTEPSRILIPAINLDAPVGAVGLQPFISDGVTYYQWQVPDEYKAGWHNTSARLGEPGNTVLNGHHNIYGEVFRDLIDLEPGDTIFLFDAQQKQFTYRVTEKQILEERGQPLSVRLENAKWIAPTEDERVTLVTCWPYTDNSHRLVIVAHPVTGTDS
;
A
#
# COMPACT_ATOMS: atom_id res chain seq x y z
N MET A 1 -45.57 66.93 -60.73
CA MET A 1 -44.69 66.87 -59.54
C MET A 1 -44.10 65.47 -59.51
N SER A 2 -42.78 65.37 -59.69
CA SER A 2 -42.07 64.11 -59.96
C SER A 2 -42.05 63.19 -58.74
N ALA A 3 -42.38 61.91 -58.95
CA ALA A 3 -42.20 60.87 -57.95
C ALA A 3 -40.70 60.58 -57.77
N ARG A 4 -40.20 60.74 -56.55
CA ARG A 4 -38.84 60.38 -56.14
C ARG A 4 -38.81 58.88 -55.85
N THR A 5 -38.24 58.09 -56.76
CA THR A 5 -37.97 56.68 -56.54
C THR A 5 -36.89 56.54 -55.47
N GLN A 6 -37.25 55.96 -54.32
CA GLN A 6 -36.32 55.64 -53.24
C GLN A 6 -35.66 54.30 -53.59
N GLN A 7 -34.35 54.29 -53.82
CA GLN A 7 -33.60 53.04 -53.99
C GLN A 7 -33.65 52.23 -52.67
N PRO A 8 -33.93 50.93 -52.72
CA PRO A 8 -33.86 50.09 -51.54
C PRO A 8 -32.41 49.94 -51.08
N ASN A 9 -32.21 50.01 -49.77
CA ASN A 9 -30.92 49.84 -49.11
C ASN A 9 -30.37 48.43 -49.46
N GLU A 10 -29.15 48.36 -50.03
CA GLU A 10 -28.42 47.09 -50.16
C GLU A 10 -28.11 46.56 -48.75
N GLU A 11 -28.89 45.60 -48.27
CA GLU A 11 -28.48 44.77 -47.15
C GLU A 11 -27.31 43.89 -47.59
N SER A 12 -26.11 44.19 -47.09
CA SER A 12 -24.92 43.38 -47.29
C SER A 12 -25.10 42.05 -46.55
N VAL A 13 -25.57 41.03 -47.26
CA VAL A 13 -25.68 39.66 -46.74
C VAL A 13 -24.28 39.07 -46.67
N ILE A 14 -23.67 39.13 -45.48
CA ILE A 14 -22.37 38.53 -45.23
C ILE A 14 -22.52 37.00 -45.38
N PRO A 15 -21.80 36.35 -46.30
CA PRO A 15 -21.93 34.92 -46.49
C PRO A 15 -21.51 34.18 -45.21
N LEU A 16 -22.27 33.15 -44.84
CA LEU A 16 -22.11 32.41 -43.59
C LEU A 16 -20.68 31.85 -43.43
N SER A 17 -19.97 31.58 -44.52
CA SER A 17 -18.55 31.20 -44.54
C SER A 17 -17.62 32.28 -43.98
N VAL A 18 -17.88 33.56 -44.26
CA VAL A 18 -17.08 34.68 -43.73
C VAL A 18 -17.34 34.87 -42.23
N VAL A 19 -18.57 34.61 -41.76
CA VAL A 19 -18.90 34.59 -40.33
C VAL A 19 -18.19 33.45 -39.60
N PHE A 20 -18.19 32.22 -40.14
CA PHE A 20 -17.49 31.10 -39.50
C PHE A 20 -15.96 31.26 -39.50
N VAL A 21 -15.37 31.81 -40.57
CA VAL A 21 -13.92 32.07 -40.63
C VAL A 21 -13.53 33.15 -39.61
N SER A 22 -14.31 34.22 -39.50
CA SER A 22 -14.02 35.30 -38.55
C SER A 22 -14.21 34.88 -37.09
N VAL A 23 -15.30 34.16 -36.77
CA VAL A 23 -15.53 33.62 -35.42
C VAL A 23 -14.47 32.59 -35.04
N GLY A 24 -14.12 31.68 -35.95
CA GLY A 24 -13.07 30.69 -35.73
C GLY A 24 -11.69 31.31 -35.49
N LEU A 25 -11.32 32.33 -36.28
CA LEU A 25 -10.06 33.05 -36.10
C LEU A 25 -10.01 33.79 -34.76
N ILE A 26 -11.09 34.44 -34.34
CA ILE A 26 -11.17 35.12 -33.04
C ILE A 26 -11.04 34.11 -31.89
N LEU A 27 -11.65 32.93 -32.00
CA LEU A 27 -11.61 31.91 -30.95
C LEU A 27 -10.21 31.28 -30.81
N VAL A 28 -9.52 31.05 -31.94
CA VAL A 28 -8.13 30.57 -31.93
C VAL A 28 -7.18 31.63 -31.36
N LEU A 29 -7.34 32.89 -31.77
CA LEU A 29 -6.50 33.99 -31.27
C LEU A 29 -6.71 34.23 -29.77
N THR A 30 -7.96 34.15 -29.27
CA THR A 30 -8.24 34.33 -27.83
C THR A 30 -7.62 33.20 -27.00
N VAL A 31 -7.76 31.94 -27.40
CA VAL A 31 -7.13 30.79 -26.72
C VAL A 31 -5.61 30.90 -26.75
N ALA A 32 -5.02 31.27 -27.89
CA ALA A 32 -3.57 31.48 -28.01
C ALA A 32 -3.08 32.62 -27.11
N THR A 33 -3.80 33.74 -27.03
CA THR A 33 -3.46 34.83 -26.10
C THR A 33 -3.58 34.40 -24.65
N ILE A 34 -4.62 33.65 -24.25
CA ILE A 34 -4.74 33.14 -22.88
C ILE A 34 -3.57 32.20 -22.56
N TRP A 35 -3.15 31.35 -23.49
CA TRP A 35 -1.97 30.48 -23.32
C TRP A 35 -0.64 31.25 -23.26
N LEU A 36 -0.49 32.35 -24.01
CA LEU A 36 0.72 33.18 -23.99
C LEU A 36 0.79 34.10 -22.76
N LEU A 37 -0.34 34.60 -22.27
CA LEU A 37 -0.44 35.55 -21.17
C LEU A 37 -0.71 34.87 -19.82
N ALA A 38 -1.10 33.59 -19.80
CA ALA A 38 -1.18 32.82 -18.57
C ALA A 38 0.21 32.76 -17.92
N PRO A 39 0.36 33.23 -16.67
CA PRO A 39 1.65 33.22 -16.00
C PRO A 39 2.12 31.77 -15.84
N LYS A 40 3.28 31.44 -16.42
CA LYS A 40 4.00 30.18 -16.17
C LYS A 40 4.71 30.23 -14.81
N THR A 41 3.98 30.59 -13.77
CA THR A 41 4.46 30.58 -12.39
C THR A 41 3.95 29.32 -11.73
N MET A 42 4.85 28.36 -11.50
CA MET A 42 4.63 27.31 -10.52
C MET A 42 4.21 27.95 -9.20
N PRO A 43 3.21 27.42 -8.47
CA PRO A 43 3.09 27.73 -7.06
C PRO A 43 4.26 27.03 -6.35
N ALA A 44 5.43 27.65 -6.37
CA ALA A 44 6.27 27.58 -5.19
C ALA A 44 5.58 28.43 -4.12
N GLN A 45 5.65 27.96 -2.88
CA GLN A 45 5.18 28.52 -1.60
C GLN A 45 4.07 27.65 -0.99
N LEU A 46 4.17 27.20 0.26
CA LEU A 46 5.27 27.08 1.22
C LEU A 46 4.66 26.23 2.35
N HIS A 47 5.53 25.54 3.08
CA HIS A 47 5.29 25.01 4.41
C HIS A 47 4.26 25.80 5.25
N ARG A 48 3.43 25.07 5.99
CA ARG A 48 3.26 25.17 7.46
C ARG A 48 1.80 25.06 7.90
N ILE A 49 1.36 23.84 8.20
CA ILE A 49 0.56 23.56 9.41
C ILE A 49 1.18 22.33 10.09
N VAL A 50 2.36 22.53 10.67
CA VAL A 50 2.76 21.79 11.87
C VAL A 50 2.35 22.70 13.02
N GLY A 51 1.19 22.39 13.61
CA GLY A 51 0.76 22.96 14.89
C GLY A 51 1.61 22.39 16.03
N PRO A 52 1.76 23.14 17.13
CA PRO A 52 2.93 23.05 18.02
C PRO A 52 2.93 21.79 18.88
N TYR A 53 4.06 21.09 18.86
CA TYR A 53 4.48 20.26 19.99
C TYR A 53 4.62 21.17 21.22
N LEU A 54 3.78 20.96 22.22
CA LEU A 54 4.05 21.45 23.57
C LEU A 54 5.21 20.64 24.14
N PRO A 55 6.31 21.27 24.61
CA PRO A 55 7.28 20.59 25.43
C PRO A 55 6.67 20.36 26.82
N VAL A 56 6.60 19.09 27.24
CA VAL A 56 6.48 18.73 28.66
C VAL A 56 7.79 19.14 29.34
N THR A 57 7.81 20.32 29.96
CA THR A 57 8.50 20.54 31.23
C THR A 57 7.84 19.63 32.27
N GLY A 58 8.49 18.81 33.07
CA GLY A 58 9.88 18.66 33.44
C GLY A 58 9.83 18.13 34.86
N GLU A 59 10.37 16.94 35.13
CA GLU A 59 10.69 16.54 36.49
C GLU A 59 12.12 16.02 36.54
N THR A 60 12.92 16.79 37.25
CA THR A 60 14.34 16.66 37.55
C THR A 60 14.63 15.41 38.38
N ALA A 61 15.64 14.64 37.97
CA ALA A 61 16.50 13.90 38.89
C ALA A 61 17.94 13.84 38.36
N VAL A 62 18.68 14.89 38.72
CA VAL A 62 20.12 14.97 39.01
C VAL A 62 21.01 13.76 38.66
N ILE A 63 21.95 14.02 37.73
CA ILE A 63 23.24 13.33 37.65
C ILE A 63 24.26 14.15 38.47
N PRO A 64 25.11 13.51 39.29
CA PRO A 64 26.42 14.07 39.58
C PRO A 64 27.54 13.30 38.88
N THR A 65 28.50 14.11 38.44
CA THR A 65 29.65 13.83 37.58
C THR A 65 30.82 13.15 38.30
N ARG A 66 31.39 12.15 37.60
CA ARG A 66 32.79 11.65 37.50
C ARG A 66 33.88 12.16 38.47
N ALA A 67 34.69 11.21 38.99
CA ALA A 67 36.14 11.35 39.19
C ALA A 67 36.87 9.98 39.10
N ALA A 68 38.18 10.02 38.81
CA ALA A 68 39.04 8.97 38.23
C ALA A 68 39.77 8.06 39.29
N PRO A 69 40.72 7.15 38.92
CA PRO A 69 40.99 5.87 39.60
C PRO A 69 42.09 5.89 40.69
N ALA A 70 42.05 4.89 41.60
CA ALA A 70 43.18 4.47 42.43
C ALA A 70 43.07 2.97 42.80
N THR A 71 44.23 2.29 42.82
CA THR A 71 44.47 0.84 43.00
C THR A 71 44.46 0.38 44.50
N PRO A 72 44.70 -0.91 44.87
CA PRO A 72 43.87 -1.75 45.74
C PRO A 72 44.36 -1.85 47.22
N PRO A 73 43.62 -2.54 48.11
CA PRO A 73 44.26 -3.69 48.81
C PRO A 73 43.33 -4.87 49.20
N GLN A 74 43.91 -6.07 49.11
CA GLN A 74 43.82 -7.27 49.98
C GLN A 74 42.49 -7.81 50.56
N ALA A 75 42.31 -9.11 50.33
CA ALA A 75 41.32 -10.00 50.96
C ALA A 75 41.55 -10.21 52.46
N PRO A 76 40.48 -10.59 53.19
CA PRO A 76 40.61 -11.68 54.16
C PRO A 76 39.74 -12.88 53.79
N GLN A 77 40.39 -14.04 53.89
CA GLN A 77 39.85 -15.38 53.78
C GLN A 77 38.76 -15.60 54.83
N THR A 78 37.65 -16.24 54.45
CA THR A 78 36.82 -16.96 55.42
C THR A 78 37.14 -18.45 55.34
N THR A 79 37.56 -18.94 56.49
CA THR A 79 38.13 -20.24 56.80
C THR A 79 37.13 -21.38 56.60
N ALA A 80 37.55 -22.41 55.87
CA ALA A 80 36.91 -23.72 55.88
C ALA A 80 37.30 -24.50 57.15
N GLN A 81 36.43 -25.40 57.61
CA GLN A 81 36.88 -26.64 58.25
C GLN A 81 36.24 -27.86 57.55
N PRO A 82 36.99 -28.96 57.37
CA PRO A 82 36.58 -30.13 56.60
C PRO A 82 35.95 -31.20 57.49
N ILE A 83 35.33 -32.24 56.89
CA ILE A 83 35.62 -33.67 57.19
C ILE A 83 34.78 -34.62 56.31
N ILE A 84 35.51 -35.32 55.43
CA ILE A 84 35.51 -36.76 55.06
C ILE A 84 34.26 -37.40 54.42
N LEU A 85 34.42 -37.78 53.14
CA LEU A 85 33.63 -38.79 52.41
C LEU A 85 34.07 -40.22 52.78
N PRO A 86 33.19 -41.22 52.56
CA PRO A 86 33.61 -42.47 51.95
C PRO A 86 33.12 -42.58 50.49
N GLU A 87 34.04 -42.93 49.60
CA GLU A 87 33.76 -43.43 48.24
C GLU A 87 33.07 -44.81 48.29
N THR A 88 32.05 -45.04 47.45
CA THR A 88 31.75 -46.38 46.87
C THR A 88 30.92 -46.24 45.59
N VAL A 89 31.62 -46.30 44.44
CA VAL A 89 31.44 -47.20 43.28
C VAL A 89 30.03 -47.43 42.65
N GLU A 90 29.91 -46.92 41.41
CA GLU A 90 29.43 -47.58 40.17
C GLU A 90 27.92 -47.76 39.86
N GLY A 91 27.55 -47.26 38.68
CA GLY A 91 26.26 -47.43 38.03
C GLY A 91 26.06 -46.46 36.87
N GLU A 92 26.85 -46.58 35.79
CA GLU A 92 26.61 -45.87 34.54
C GLU A 92 25.39 -46.48 33.84
N ILE A 93 24.22 -45.85 34.02
CA ILE A 93 23.05 -46.10 33.16
C ILE A 93 23.17 -45.20 31.93
N THR A 94 23.71 -45.75 30.85
CA THR A 94 23.59 -45.13 29.53
C THR A 94 22.11 -45.10 29.13
N PRO A 95 21.51 -43.94 28.80
CA PRO A 95 20.18 -43.90 28.22
C PRO A 95 20.20 -44.62 26.89
N ILE A 96 19.31 -45.59 26.72
CA ILE A 96 19.10 -46.28 25.45
C ILE A 96 18.37 -45.29 24.54
N ASP A 97 19.02 -44.85 23.46
CA ASP A 97 18.40 -44.04 22.40
C ASP A 97 17.29 -44.85 21.72
N ILE A 98 16.05 -44.62 22.15
CA ILE A 98 14.87 -45.09 21.44
C ILE A 98 14.68 -44.13 20.24
N PRO A 99 14.65 -44.61 18.99
CA PRO A 99 14.33 -43.75 17.87
C PRO A 99 12.89 -43.26 18.01
N THR A 100 12.72 -41.97 18.31
CA THR A 100 11.44 -41.27 18.30
C THR A 100 10.84 -41.38 16.91
N ALA A 101 9.79 -42.18 16.78
CA ALA A 101 8.99 -42.27 15.57
C ALA A 101 8.25 -40.95 15.31
N ASP A 102 8.22 -40.58 14.02
CA ASP A 102 7.48 -39.51 13.35
C ASP A 102 6.50 -38.69 14.20
N GLN A 103 6.99 -37.54 14.68
CA GLN A 103 6.11 -36.43 14.98
C GLN A 103 5.71 -35.79 13.64
N PRO A 104 4.40 -35.62 13.33
CA PRO A 104 3.97 -34.92 12.13
C PRO A 104 4.64 -33.55 12.07
N ALA A 105 5.21 -33.21 10.91
CA ALA A 105 5.80 -31.89 10.72
C ALA A 105 4.78 -30.81 11.14
N PRO A 106 5.22 -29.75 11.84
CA PRO A 106 4.36 -28.60 12.11
C PRO A 106 3.72 -28.14 10.79
N PRO A 107 2.44 -27.70 10.80
CA PRO A 107 1.85 -27.11 9.62
C PRO A 107 2.77 -25.99 9.12
N PRO A 108 2.97 -25.86 7.80
CA PRO A 108 3.86 -24.85 7.25
C PRO A 108 3.47 -23.48 7.79
N GLN A 109 4.42 -22.78 8.41
CA GLN A 109 4.23 -21.40 8.81
C GLN A 109 4.25 -20.54 7.54
N GLY A 110 3.22 -19.72 7.37
CA GLY A 110 3.11 -18.75 6.30
C GLY A 110 4.18 -17.69 6.42
N THR A 111 4.44 -17.05 5.28
CA THR A 111 5.53 -16.07 5.14
C THR A 111 5.00 -14.74 4.64
N GLU A 112 5.68 -13.66 4.99
CA GLU A 112 5.28 -12.32 4.55
C GLU A 112 5.70 -12.10 3.09
N PRO A 113 4.84 -11.49 2.26
CA PRO A 113 5.20 -11.18 0.88
C PRO A 113 6.27 -10.07 0.83
N SER A 114 7.28 -10.28 -0.02
CA SER A 114 8.39 -9.34 -0.26
C SER A 114 8.43 -8.81 -1.70
N ARG A 115 7.80 -9.51 -2.64
CA ARG A 115 7.77 -9.14 -4.07
C ARG A 115 6.53 -9.73 -4.75
N ILE A 116 6.02 -9.00 -5.74
CA ILE A 116 4.93 -9.40 -6.62
C ILE A 116 5.39 -9.33 -8.08
N LEU A 117 5.03 -10.35 -8.86
CA LEU A 117 5.27 -10.43 -10.29
C LEU A 117 3.98 -10.87 -11.00
N ILE A 118 3.53 -10.09 -11.99
CA ILE A 118 2.36 -10.37 -12.81
C ILE A 118 2.74 -10.18 -14.28
N PRO A 119 3.11 -11.27 -15.01
CA PRO A 119 3.64 -11.16 -16.37
C PRO A 119 2.67 -10.55 -17.38
N ALA A 120 1.37 -10.81 -17.25
CA ALA A 120 0.34 -10.34 -18.18
C ALA A 120 0.32 -8.81 -18.34
N ILE A 121 0.75 -8.09 -17.30
CA ILE A 121 0.78 -6.62 -17.25
C ILE A 121 2.19 -6.06 -17.03
N ASN A 122 3.24 -6.89 -17.20
CA ASN A 122 4.64 -6.51 -16.98
C ASN A 122 4.93 -5.90 -15.59
N LEU A 123 4.19 -6.30 -14.56
CA LEU A 123 4.39 -5.82 -13.19
C LEU A 123 5.44 -6.68 -12.50
N ASP A 124 6.51 -6.07 -12.04
CA ASP A 124 7.50 -6.68 -11.12
C ASP A 124 7.90 -5.64 -10.06
N ALA A 125 7.46 -5.83 -8.82
CA ALA A 125 7.56 -4.81 -7.79
C ALA A 125 7.85 -5.38 -6.39
N PRO A 126 8.57 -4.62 -5.53
CA PRO A 126 8.68 -4.95 -4.12
C PRO A 126 7.31 -4.89 -3.44
N VAL A 127 7.17 -5.66 -2.35
CA VAL A 127 6.06 -5.62 -1.41
C VAL A 127 6.60 -5.23 -0.04
N GLY A 128 5.90 -4.36 0.68
CA GLY A 128 6.23 -4.07 2.07
C GLY A 128 4.99 -3.95 2.94
N ALA A 129 5.15 -4.24 4.23
CA ALA A 129 4.08 -4.13 5.21
C ALA A 129 3.59 -2.67 5.35
N VAL A 130 2.27 -2.49 5.35
CA VAL A 130 1.58 -1.23 5.62
C VAL A 130 0.58 -1.42 6.75
N GLY A 131 0.38 -0.35 7.54
CA GLY A 131 -0.55 -0.34 8.66
C GLY A 131 -1.80 0.49 8.40
N LEU A 132 -2.73 0.44 9.34
CA LEU A 132 -3.86 1.37 9.41
C LEU A 132 -3.38 2.73 9.94
N GLN A 133 -3.84 3.79 9.30
CA GLN A 133 -3.66 5.17 9.74
C GLN A 133 -5.01 5.80 10.08
N PRO A 134 -5.16 6.40 11.27
CA PRO A 134 -6.37 7.13 11.61
C PRO A 134 -6.47 8.43 10.81
N PHE A 135 -7.68 8.77 10.38
CA PHE A 135 -8.04 10.09 9.86
C PHE A 135 -9.36 10.54 10.47
N ILE A 136 -9.53 11.85 10.65
CA ILE A 136 -10.72 12.41 11.28
C ILE A 136 -11.57 13.10 10.21
N SER A 137 -12.84 12.75 10.13
CA SER A 137 -13.85 13.46 9.35
C SER A 137 -15.07 13.71 10.22
N ASP A 138 -15.56 14.95 10.25
CA ASP A 138 -16.75 15.34 11.03
C ASP A 138 -16.69 14.95 12.52
N GLY A 139 -15.50 14.96 13.11
CA GLY A 139 -15.27 14.57 14.52
C GLY A 139 -15.28 13.05 14.77
N VAL A 140 -15.41 12.23 13.72
CA VAL A 140 -15.33 10.77 13.77
C VAL A 140 -13.97 10.32 13.28
N THR A 141 -13.32 9.43 14.03
CA THR A 141 -12.08 8.77 13.61
C THR A 141 -12.40 7.58 12.72
N TYR A 142 -11.84 7.59 11.53
CA TYR A 142 -11.85 6.50 10.56
C TYR A 142 -10.43 5.95 10.43
N TYR A 143 -10.30 4.72 9.95
CA TYR A 143 -9.00 4.10 9.69
C TYR A 143 -8.90 3.76 8.22
N GLN A 144 -7.77 4.09 7.62
CA GLN A 144 -7.45 3.74 6.24
C GLN A 144 -6.12 3.01 6.17
N TRP A 145 -5.98 2.08 5.24
CA TRP A 145 -4.68 1.49 4.96
C TRP A 145 -3.75 2.53 4.35
N GLN A 146 -2.51 2.55 4.83
CA GLN A 146 -1.44 3.28 4.15
C GLN A 146 -1.16 2.63 2.79
N VAL A 147 -0.74 3.43 1.83
CA VAL A 147 -0.31 2.99 0.50
C VAL A 147 1.12 3.51 0.32
N PRO A 148 2.08 2.72 -0.19
CA PRO A 148 3.46 3.18 -0.36
C PRO A 148 3.58 4.33 -1.38
N ASP A 149 4.34 5.39 -1.04
CA ASP A 149 4.58 6.55 -1.92
C ASP A 149 5.69 6.31 -2.99
N GLU A 150 5.93 5.05 -3.36
CA GLU A 150 6.94 4.63 -4.33
C GLU A 150 6.41 3.47 -5.20
N TYR A 151 7.18 3.00 -6.19
CA TYR A 151 6.80 1.84 -7.00
C TYR A 151 6.87 0.54 -6.18
N LYS A 152 5.86 0.32 -5.33
CA LYS A 152 5.82 -0.75 -4.33
C LYS A 152 4.38 -1.06 -3.92
N ALA A 153 4.07 -2.34 -3.78
CA ALA A 153 2.80 -2.79 -3.24
C ALA A 153 2.84 -2.83 -1.70
N GLY A 154 1.74 -2.45 -1.06
CA GLY A 154 1.56 -2.47 0.38
C GLY A 154 0.80 -3.71 0.83
N TRP A 155 1.45 -4.60 1.58
CA TRP A 155 0.78 -5.71 2.25
C TRP A 155 0.14 -5.25 3.55
N HIS A 156 -1.16 -5.47 3.70
CA HIS A 156 -1.86 -5.17 4.94
C HIS A 156 -1.32 -6.09 6.04
N ASN A 157 -0.59 -5.54 7.00
CA ASN A 157 0.18 -6.31 7.99
C ASN A 157 -0.65 -7.16 8.97
N THR A 158 -1.97 -7.01 8.96
CA THR A 158 -2.92 -7.87 9.71
C THR A 158 -3.70 -8.83 8.82
N SER A 159 -3.42 -8.85 7.51
CA SER A 159 -4.01 -9.81 6.57
C SER A 159 -3.22 -11.12 6.55
N ALA A 160 -3.73 -12.15 5.88
CA ALA A 160 -3.08 -13.46 5.89
C ALA A 160 -1.69 -13.43 5.25
N ARG A 161 -0.82 -14.33 5.70
CA ARG A 161 0.50 -14.58 5.13
C ARG A 161 0.39 -15.55 3.94
N LEU A 162 1.44 -15.63 3.13
CA LEU A 162 1.51 -16.54 1.98
C LEU A 162 1.54 -18.00 2.44
N GLY A 163 0.70 -18.85 1.82
CA GLY A 163 0.63 -20.29 2.10
C GLY A 163 -0.17 -20.66 3.34
N GLU A 164 -0.93 -19.73 3.91
CA GLU A 164 -1.86 -19.98 5.01
C GLU A 164 -3.32 -19.72 4.56
N PRO A 165 -4.31 -20.42 5.13
CA PRO A 165 -5.71 -20.05 4.95
C PRO A 165 -5.97 -18.60 5.36
N GLY A 166 -6.73 -17.88 4.54
CA GLY A 166 -7.05 -16.47 4.72
C GLY A 166 -6.81 -15.64 3.46
N ASN A 167 -7.01 -14.34 3.60
CA ASN A 167 -6.90 -13.38 2.51
C ASN A 167 -5.63 -12.53 2.67
N THR A 168 -4.64 -12.74 1.82
CA THR A 168 -3.46 -11.86 1.71
C THR A 168 -3.86 -10.64 0.89
N VAL A 169 -3.89 -9.46 1.53
CA VAL A 169 -4.36 -8.24 0.87
C VAL A 169 -3.20 -7.32 0.53
N LEU A 170 -3.09 -6.95 -0.74
CA LEU A 170 -2.12 -6.00 -1.25
C LEU A 170 -2.82 -4.76 -1.83
N ASN A 171 -2.33 -3.58 -1.47
CA ASN A 171 -2.76 -2.31 -2.05
C ASN A 171 -1.63 -1.64 -2.83
N GLY A 172 -1.98 -0.67 -3.66
CA GLY A 172 -0.99 0.08 -4.45
C GLY A 172 -1.65 1.20 -5.22
N HIS A 173 -0.86 2.22 -5.57
CA HIS A 173 -1.37 3.34 -6.34
C HIS A 173 -1.60 2.97 -7.82
N HIS A 174 -2.67 3.53 -8.39
CA HIS A 174 -3.02 3.37 -9.79
C HIS A 174 -2.50 4.53 -10.68
N ASN A 175 -2.48 5.76 -10.16
CA ASN A 175 -2.29 6.97 -10.96
C ASN A 175 -1.41 8.06 -10.32
N ILE A 176 -0.77 7.72 -9.21
CA ILE A 176 0.19 8.56 -8.49
C ILE A 176 1.33 7.67 -7.99
N TYR A 177 2.45 8.27 -7.58
CA TYR A 177 3.54 7.63 -6.84
C TYR A 177 3.92 6.22 -7.32
N GLY A 178 4.81 6.16 -8.32
CA GLY A 178 5.21 4.90 -8.93
C GLY A 178 4.12 4.24 -9.78
N GLU A 179 2.86 4.30 -9.35
CA GLU A 179 1.71 3.68 -10.04
C GLU A 179 1.87 2.16 -10.17
N VAL A 180 2.32 1.48 -9.10
CA VAL A 180 2.59 0.04 -9.14
C VAL A 180 1.42 -0.80 -9.66
N PHE A 181 0.19 -0.33 -9.43
CA PHE A 181 -1.06 -0.98 -9.84
C PHE A 181 -1.78 -0.25 -10.97
N ARG A 182 -1.04 0.52 -11.79
CA ARG A 182 -1.55 1.19 -12.98
C ARG A 182 -2.34 0.25 -13.89
N ASP A 183 -1.76 -0.90 -14.22
CA ASP A 183 -2.29 -1.76 -15.28
C ASP A 183 -3.09 -2.95 -14.73
N LEU A 184 -3.46 -2.95 -13.43
CA LEU A 184 -4.31 -4.01 -12.86
C LEU A 184 -5.65 -4.16 -13.59
N ILE A 185 -6.12 -3.09 -14.23
CA ILE A 185 -7.37 -3.11 -15.00
C ILE A 185 -7.29 -4.06 -16.20
N ASP A 186 -6.10 -4.40 -16.69
CA ASP A 186 -5.91 -5.26 -17.85
C ASP A 186 -5.81 -6.75 -17.47
N LEU A 187 -5.79 -7.08 -16.16
CA LEU A 187 -5.85 -8.47 -15.71
C LEU A 187 -7.23 -9.07 -15.94
N GLU A 188 -7.23 -10.35 -16.29
CA GLU A 188 -8.43 -11.15 -16.51
C GLU A 188 -8.38 -12.46 -15.72
N PRO A 189 -9.54 -13.07 -15.40
CA PRO A 189 -9.58 -14.42 -14.85
C PRO A 189 -8.78 -15.40 -15.71
N GLY A 190 -7.90 -16.16 -15.06
CA GLY A 190 -6.94 -17.04 -15.71
C GLY A 190 -5.50 -16.52 -15.68
N ASP A 191 -5.27 -15.22 -15.51
CA ASP A 191 -3.91 -14.68 -15.39
C ASP A 191 -3.21 -15.15 -14.12
N THR A 192 -1.88 -15.23 -14.18
CA THR A 192 -1.05 -15.75 -13.08
C THR A 192 -0.41 -14.60 -12.30
N ILE A 193 -0.50 -14.68 -10.96
CA ILE A 193 0.19 -13.81 -10.02
C ILE A 193 1.22 -14.66 -9.27
N PHE A 194 2.46 -14.20 -9.26
CA PHE A 194 3.53 -14.77 -8.45
C PHE A 194 3.83 -13.84 -7.26
N LEU A 195 3.79 -14.40 -6.05
CA LEU A 195 4.27 -13.73 -4.84
C LEU A 195 5.50 -14.45 -4.32
N PHE A 196 6.42 -13.68 -3.76
CA PHE A 196 7.65 -14.21 -3.19
C PHE A 196 7.80 -13.77 -1.75
N ASP A 197 8.31 -14.64 -0.88
CA ASP A 197 8.73 -14.25 0.47
C ASP A 197 10.13 -13.62 0.49
N ALA A 198 10.62 -13.25 1.68
CA ALA A 198 11.97 -12.68 1.83
C ALA A 198 13.10 -13.67 1.45
N GLN A 199 12.82 -14.97 1.44
CA GLN A 199 13.75 -16.03 1.03
C GLN A 199 13.61 -16.40 -0.46
N GLN A 200 12.80 -15.65 -1.23
CA GLN A 200 12.50 -15.88 -2.64
C GLN A 200 11.76 -17.20 -2.91
N LYS A 201 11.09 -17.78 -1.90
CA LYS A 201 10.13 -18.86 -2.12
C LYS A 201 8.93 -18.30 -2.89
N GLN A 202 8.60 -18.93 -4.01
CA GLN A 202 7.49 -18.53 -4.86
C GLN A 202 6.17 -19.18 -4.43
N PHE A 203 5.10 -18.39 -4.45
CA PHE A 203 3.71 -18.79 -4.30
C PHE A 203 2.96 -18.37 -5.57
N THR A 204 2.18 -19.28 -6.15
CA THR A 204 1.55 -19.08 -7.45
C THR A 204 0.04 -19.05 -7.29
N TYR A 205 -0.57 -17.97 -7.74
CA TYR A 205 -2.02 -17.74 -7.69
C TYR A 205 -2.55 -17.51 -9.10
N ARG A 206 -3.80 -17.89 -9.34
CA ARG A 206 -4.53 -17.63 -10.58
C ARG A 206 -5.69 -16.70 -10.29
N VAL A 207 -5.80 -15.62 -11.08
CA VAL A 207 -6.91 -14.68 -11.00
C VAL A 207 -8.21 -15.44 -11.27
N THR A 208 -9.19 -15.27 -10.40
CA THR A 208 -10.51 -15.87 -10.52
C THR A 208 -11.61 -14.83 -10.63
N GLU A 209 -11.41 -13.64 -10.07
CA GLU A 209 -12.42 -12.60 -10.04
C GLU A 209 -11.82 -11.20 -10.21
N LYS A 210 -12.61 -10.33 -10.83
CA LYS A 210 -12.31 -8.91 -11.05
C LYS A 210 -13.58 -8.10 -10.82
N GLN A 211 -13.49 -7.07 -10.00
CA GLN A 211 -14.61 -6.21 -9.64
C GLN A 211 -14.24 -4.74 -9.70
N ILE A 212 -15.15 -3.91 -10.21
CA ILE A 212 -15.07 -2.45 -10.15
C ILE A 212 -16.22 -1.98 -9.28
N LEU A 213 -15.88 -1.45 -8.10
CA LEU A 213 -16.83 -1.13 -7.05
C LEU A 213 -16.92 0.39 -6.89
N GLU A 214 -18.13 0.95 -6.97
CA GLU A 214 -18.34 2.38 -6.65
C GLU A 214 -17.95 2.64 -5.18
N GLU A 215 -17.18 3.70 -4.94
CA GLU A 215 -16.67 4.00 -3.58
C GLU A 215 -16.89 5.46 -3.20
N ARG A 216 -16.51 6.40 -4.09
CA ARG A 216 -16.62 7.83 -3.81
C ARG A 216 -18.08 8.26 -3.81
N GLY A 217 -18.49 8.94 -2.73
CA GLY A 217 -19.86 9.46 -2.58
C GLY A 217 -20.90 8.38 -2.27
N GLN A 218 -20.50 7.12 -2.13
CA GLN A 218 -21.41 6.04 -1.80
C GLN A 218 -21.81 6.05 -0.32
N PRO A 219 -23.04 5.60 0.02
CA PRO A 219 -23.47 5.42 1.39
C PRO A 219 -22.55 4.48 2.17
N LEU A 220 -22.47 4.66 3.49
CA LEU A 220 -21.63 3.82 4.35
C LEU A 220 -21.92 2.32 4.18
N SER A 221 -23.18 1.93 3.97
CA SER A 221 -23.55 0.53 3.74
C SER A 221 -22.89 -0.08 2.51
N VAL A 222 -22.79 0.67 1.40
CA VAL A 222 -22.11 0.22 0.17
C VAL A 222 -20.62 0.09 0.43
N ARG A 223 -20.02 1.07 1.11
CA ARG A 223 -18.59 1.05 1.46
C ARG A 223 -18.23 -0.10 2.40
N LEU A 224 -19.13 -0.45 3.32
CA LEU A 224 -18.99 -1.62 4.19
C LEU A 224 -19.12 -2.94 3.41
N GLU A 225 -19.97 -3.00 2.39
CA GLU A 225 -20.04 -4.15 1.48
C GLU A 225 -18.73 -4.31 0.71
N ASN A 226 -18.20 -3.22 0.15
CA ASN A 226 -16.90 -3.21 -0.53
C ASN A 226 -15.77 -3.66 0.40
N ALA A 227 -15.80 -3.28 1.68
CA ALA A 227 -14.79 -3.68 2.65
C ALA A 227 -14.74 -5.20 2.89
N LYS A 228 -15.79 -5.95 2.57
CA LYS A 228 -15.79 -7.42 2.69
C LYS A 228 -14.79 -8.09 1.75
N TRP A 229 -14.45 -7.46 0.62
CA TRP A 229 -13.47 -8.00 -0.33
C TRP A 229 -12.06 -8.14 0.26
N ILE A 230 -11.74 -7.34 1.29
CA ILE A 230 -10.45 -7.39 1.99
C ILE A 230 -10.56 -8.01 3.39
N ALA A 231 -11.71 -8.60 3.72
CA ALA A 231 -11.90 -9.29 4.99
C ALA A 231 -11.16 -10.64 5.01
N PRO A 232 -10.84 -11.17 6.21
CA PRO A 232 -10.35 -12.53 6.35
C PRO A 232 -11.32 -13.56 5.75
N THR A 233 -10.77 -14.63 5.19
CA THR A 233 -11.50 -15.75 4.58
C THR A 233 -11.08 -17.08 5.20
N GLU A 234 -11.86 -18.14 4.95
CA GLU A 234 -11.51 -19.48 5.42
C GLU A 234 -10.59 -20.23 4.44
N ASP A 235 -10.65 -19.88 3.15
CA ASP A 235 -9.74 -20.37 2.12
C ASP A 235 -8.52 -19.47 1.97
N GLU A 236 -7.44 -20.01 1.39
CA GLU A 236 -6.29 -19.22 0.95
C GLU A 236 -6.62 -18.46 -0.34
N ARG A 237 -6.42 -17.14 -0.31
CA ARG A 237 -6.53 -16.27 -1.48
C ARG A 237 -5.66 -15.03 -1.37
N VAL A 238 -5.43 -14.39 -2.51
CA VAL A 238 -4.81 -13.07 -2.61
C VAL A 238 -5.83 -12.09 -3.16
N THR A 239 -5.93 -10.91 -2.53
CA THR A 239 -6.73 -9.79 -3.04
C THR A 239 -5.83 -8.59 -3.34
N LEU A 240 -5.83 -8.12 -4.58
CA LEU A 240 -5.19 -6.87 -4.98
C LEU A 240 -6.25 -5.76 -5.03
N VAL A 241 -5.96 -4.60 -4.45
CA VAL A 241 -6.89 -3.46 -4.44
C VAL A 241 -6.20 -2.18 -4.88
N THR A 242 -6.85 -1.45 -5.78
CA THR A 242 -6.41 -0.09 -6.16
C THR A 242 -7.59 0.84 -6.44
N CYS A 243 -7.30 2.13 -6.60
CA CYS A 243 -8.28 3.11 -7.05
C CYS A 243 -8.49 3.03 -8.56
N TRP A 244 -9.69 3.37 -9.03
CA TRP A 244 -10.02 3.40 -10.45
C TRP A 244 -11.12 4.45 -10.70
N PRO A 245 -11.31 4.99 -11.92
CA PRO A 245 -10.35 5.09 -13.03
C PRO A 245 -9.22 6.10 -12.76
N TYR A 246 -8.21 6.05 -13.62
CA TYR A 246 -6.99 6.88 -13.59
C TYR A 246 -7.25 8.37 -13.40
N THR A 247 -8.38 8.90 -13.86
CA THR A 247 -8.65 10.34 -13.83
C THR A 247 -9.34 10.82 -12.56
N ASP A 248 -10.03 9.95 -11.82
CA ASP A 248 -10.91 10.43 -10.75
C ASP A 248 -11.01 9.54 -9.49
N ASN A 249 -10.50 8.30 -9.50
CA ASN A 249 -10.50 7.40 -8.35
C ASN A 249 -11.89 7.20 -7.69
N SER A 250 -12.97 7.31 -8.49
CA SER A 250 -14.36 7.15 -8.02
C SER A 250 -14.70 5.74 -7.54
N HIS A 251 -13.94 4.74 -7.97
CA HIS A 251 -14.14 3.33 -7.74
C HIS A 251 -12.94 2.68 -7.04
N ARG A 252 -13.13 1.42 -6.64
CA ARG A 252 -12.07 0.47 -6.34
C ARG A 252 -12.05 -0.63 -7.39
N LEU A 253 -10.87 -0.92 -7.91
CA LEU A 253 -10.63 -2.15 -8.66
C LEU A 253 -10.13 -3.20 -7.68
N VAL A 254 -10.79 -4.35 -7.66
CA VAL A 254 -10.45 -5.51 -6.83
C VAL A 254 -10.18 -6.70 -7.73
N ILE A 255 -9.04 -7.35 -7.52
CA ILE A 255 -8.67 -8.60 -8.17
C ILE A 255 -8.54 -9.68 -7.09
N VAL A 256 -9.21 -10.81 -7.26
CA VAL A 256 -9.07 -11.97 -6.36
C VAL A 256 -8.40 -13.12 -7.13
N ALA A 257 -7.45 -13.77 -6.49
CA ALA A 257 -6.73 -14.91 -7.03
C ALA A 257 -6.60 -16.03 -6.00
N HIS A 258 -6.67 -17.28 -6.45
CA HIS A 258 -6.58 -18.48 -5.61
C HIS A 258 -5.33 -19.30 -5.94
N PRO A 259 -4.79 -20.08 -5.00
CA PRO A 259 -3.60 -20.90 -5.23
C PRO A 259 -3.76 -21.83 -6.42
N VAL A 260 -2.71 -21.95 -7.24
CA VAL A 260 -2.65 -23.00 -8.27
C VAL A 260 -2.24 -24.31 -7.57
N THR A 261 -3.19 -25.22 -7.39
CA THR A 261 -2.90 -26.58 -6.95
C THR A 261 -2.29 -27.37 -8.12
N GLY A 262 -1.33 -28.25 -7.83
CA GLY A 262 -0.48 -28.93 -8.82
C GLY A 262 -1.17 -29.97 -9.72
N THR A 263 -2.44 -29.80 -10.08
CA THR A 263 -3.19 -30.72 -10.96
C THR A 263 -3.41 -30.20 -12.37
N ASP A 264 -3.05 -28.96 -12.68
CA ASP A 264 -3.26 -28.36 -14.01
C ASP A 264 -1.94 -28.22 -14.78
N SER A 265 -1.35 -29.36 -15.16
CA SER A 265 -0.23 -29.45 -16.11
C SER A 265 -0.62 -30.31 -17.30
#